data_AF-A0A934CXK9-F1
#
_entry.id   AF-A0A934CXK9-F1
#
_cell.length_a   1.000
_cell.length_b   1.000
_cell.length_c   1.000
_cell.angle_alpha   90.00
_cell.angle_beta   90.00
_cell.angle_gamma   90.00
#
_symmetry.space_group_name_H-M   'P 1'
#
loop_
_entity.id
_entity.type
_entity.pdbx_description
1 polymer ?
#
loop_
_entity_poly.entity_id
_entity_poly.type
_entity_poly.pdbx_seq_one_letter_code
_entity_poly.pdbx_strand_id
1 'polypeptide(L)'
;MNPLPHHRYGTTIKALSAAPWLVVITLLAFVWILPATAVEPASPAGEDLQIEVVKKGLGKEVSIRQGSKEWYMLIEVTESNSVVIRQEKDKETYLVDESETHDHALSKAEVDGAIEDFINSVKTQMKRKK
;
A
#
# COMPACT_ATOMS: atom_id res chain seq x y z
N MET A 1 60.62 9.56 42.60
CA MET A 1 59.66 8.56 43.10
C MET A 1 58.25 9.01 42.74
N ASN A 2 57.42 8.12 42.18
CA ASN A 2 55.96 8.29 42.05
C ASN A 2 55.28 7.92 43.38
N PRO A 3 54.18 8.59 43.75
CA PRO A 3 52.95 7.81 43.91
C PRO A 3 51.71 8.40 43.23
N LEU A 4 50.82 7.45 42.94
CA LEU A 4 49.64 7.40 42.10
C LEU A 4 48.52 8.45 42.34
N PRO A 5 47.63 8.63 41.35
CA PRO A 5 46.39 9.39 41.50
C PRO A 5 45.36 8.66 42.38
N HIS A 6 44.68 9.41 43.25
CA HIS A 6 43.57 8.89 44.05
C HIS A 6 42.30 8.73 43.20
N HIS A 7 42.02 7.46 42.97
CA HIS A 7 40.81 6.79 42.49
C HIS A 7 39.50 7.50 42.90
N ARG A 8 38.77 8.08 41.93
CA ARG A 8 37.34 8.42 42.10
C ARG A 8 36.48 7.25 41.62
N TYR A 9 35.81 6.64 42.59
CA TYR A 9 34.47 6.02 42.55
C TYR A 9 34.05 5.28 41.27
N GLY A 10 34.12 3.95 41.36
CA GLY A 10 33.26 3.08 40.58
C GLY A 10 31.81 3.16 41.08
N THR A 11 30.88 3.34 40.15
CA THR A 11 29.52 2.83 40.27
C THR A 11 29.10 2.44 38.87
N THR A 12 29.14 1.14 38.62
CA THR A 12 28.58 0.47 37.44
C THR A 12 27.08 0.74 37.38
N ILE A 13 26.65 1.56 36.43
CA ILE A 13 25.23 1.64 36.04
C ILE A 13 25.07 0.73 34.83
N LYS A 14 24.55 -0.47 35.09
CA LYS A 14 24.12 -1.41 34.07
C LYS A 14 22.64 -1.14 33.81
N ALA A 15 22.34 -0.32 32.81
CA ALA A 15 21.01 -0.08 32.25
C ALA A 15 21.23 0.65 30.92
N LEU A 16 20.59 0.35 29.80
CA LEU A 16 19.35 -0.36 29.56
C LEU A 16 19.42 -0.82 28.10
N SER A 17 19.45 -2.13 27.90
CA SER A 17 19.24 -2.73 26.59
C SER A 17 17.75 -2.58 26.26
N ALA A 18 17.41 -1.86 25.19
CA ALA A 18 16.14 -1.98 24.48
C ALA A 18 16.16 -1.06 23.25
N ALA A 19 16.89 -1.45 22.21
CA ALA A 19 16.51 -1.06 20.85
C ALA A 19 15.44 -2.05 20.39
N PRO A 20 14.21 -1.59 20.16
CA PRO A 20 13.49 -2.05 18.98
C PRO A 20 12.76 -0.87 18.32
N TRP A 21 13.51 0.03 17.70
CA TRP A 21 13.00 0.68 16.50
C TRP A 21 12.99 -0.39 15.41
N LEU A 22 11.87 -1.11 15.30
CA LEU A 22 11.37 -1.86 14.15
C LEU A 22 10.08 -2.58 14.60
N VAL A 23 9.15 -1.82 15.18
CA VAL A 23 7.73 -2.19 15.18
C VAL A 23 7.16 -1.58 13.92
N VAL A 24 6.34 -2.34 13.18
CA VAL A 24 5.89 -2.14 11.80
C VAL A 24 6.83 -2.84 10.82
N ILE A 25 6.27 -3.72 9.96
CA ILE A 25 6.93 -4.65 9.03
C ILE A 25 7.25 -6.04 9.62
N THR A 26 6.23 -6.81 10.01
CA THR A 26 6.11 -8.27 9.71
C THR A 26 4.76 -8.83 10.19
N LEU A 27 3.65 -8.17 9.82
CA LEU A 27 2.31 -8.75 9.90
C LEU A 27 1.62 -8.61 8.54
N LEU A 28 2.25 -9.19 7.51
CA LEU A 28 1.65 -9.43 6.19
C LEU A 28 1.83 -10.92 5.78
N ALA A 29 1.92 -11.80 6.78
CA ALA A 29 1.84 -13.24 6.60
C ALA A 29 0.60 -13.77 7.33
N PHE A 30 -0.57 -13.24 6.99
CA PHE A 30 -1.85 -13.81 7.39
C PHE A 30 -2.90 -13.50 6.32
N VAL A 31 -2.73 -14.09 5.14
CA VAL A 31 -3.86 -14.26 4.22
C VAL A 31 -4.16 -15.74 4.16
N TRP A 32 -5.37 -16.03 4.61
CA TRP A 32 -5.96 -17.33 4.82
C TRP A 32 -6.04 -18.19 3.56
N ILE A 33 -6.07 -19.50 3.83
CA ILE A 33 -6.37 -20.59 2.92
C ILE A 33 -7.89 -20.62 2.60
N LEU A 34 -8.25 -20.87 1.31
CA LEU A 34 -9.55 -21.32 0.69
C LEU A 34 -10.41 -20.28 -0.08
N PRO A 35 -11.24 -20.70 -1.06
CA PRO A 35 -11.03 -21.61 -2.19
C PRO A 35 -11.21 -20.89 -3.55
N ALA A 36 -10.80 -21.55 -4.63
CA ALA A 36 -10.82 -21.09 -6.02
C ALA A 36 -12.16 -20.46 -6.44
N THR A 37 -12.15 -19.13 -6.66
CA THR A 37 -13.09 -18.47 -7.57
C THR A 37 -12.28 -17.98 -8.76
N ALA A 38 -12.70 -18.40 -9.94
CA ALA A 38 -12.04 -18.13 -11.21
C ALA A 38 -11.90 -16.60 -11.41
N VAL A 39 -10.66 -16.11 -11.35
CA VAL A 39 -10.29 -14.82 -11.91
C VAL A 39 -9.84 -15.08 -13.35
N GLU A 40 -10.60 -14.53 -14.29
CA GLU A 40 -10.21 -14.42 -15.70
C GLU A 40 -8.90 -13.62 -15.79
N PRO A 41 -7.81 -14.18 -16.34
CA PRO A 41 -6.64 -13.40 -16.67
C PRO A 41 -6.92 -12.57 -17.93
N ALA A 42 -7.29 -11.30 -17.75
CA ALA A 42 -7.43 -10.37 -18.85
C ALA A 42 -6.04 -9.94 -19.38
N SER A 43 -5.54 -10.75 -20.32
CA SER A 43 -4.60 -10.49 -21.43
C SER A 43 -3.16 -10.00 -21.16
N PRO A 44 -2.16 -10.59 -21.88
CA PRO A 44 -0.75 -10.19 -21.86
C PRO A 44 -0.42 -9.19 -22.98
N ALA A 45 0.60 -8.33 -22.79
CA ALA A 45 1.62 -8.03 -23.81
C ALA A 45 2.44 -6.77 -23.49
N GLY A 46 3.75 -7.00 -23.27
CA GLY A 46 4.83 -6.06 -23.56
C GLY A 46 5.22 -5.18 -22.38
N GLU A 47 6.25 -5.61 -21.64
CA GLU A 47 6.79 -4.88 -20.48
C GLU A 47 5.68 -4.64 -19.43
N ASP A 48 5.19 -5.77 -18.94
CA ASP A 48 3.79 -6.06 -18.59
C ASP A 48 3.29 -5.23 -17.39
N LEU A 49 2.47 -4.22 -17.68
CA LEU A 49 1.74 -3.46 -16.67
C LEU A 49 0.79 -4.42 -15.95
N GLN A 50 1.16 -4.85 -14.74
CA GLN A 50 0.39 -5.83 -13.97
C GLN A 50 -0.81 -5.11 -13.35
N ILE A 51 -2.01 -5.45 -13.78
CA ILE A 51 -3.25 -4.92 -13.21
C ILE A 51 -3.91 -6.04 -12.44
N GLU A 52 -4.06 -5.85 -11.14
CA GLU A 52 -4.80 -6.73 -10.26
C GLU A 52 -6.06 -6.01 -9.76
N VAL A 53 -7.22 -6.64 -9.91
CA VAL A 53 -8.50 -6.11 -9.41
C VAL A 53 -9.11 -7.14 -8.47
N VAL A 54 -9.28 -6.76 -7.21
CA VAL A 54 -9.80 -7.63 -6.15
C VAL A 54 -11.16 -7.08 -5.69
N LYS A 55 -12.17 -7.93 -5.62
CA LYS A 55 -13.47 -7.55 -5.07
C LYS A 55 -13.38 -7.52 -3.54
N LYS A 56 -13.79 -6.41 -2.91
CA LYS A 56 -13.78 -6.24 -1.46
C LYS A 56 -15.15 -5.80 -0.96
N GLY A 57 -15.98 -6.74 -0.49
CA GLY A 57 -17.35 -6.45 -0.06
C GLY A 57 -18.22 -5.92 -1.21
N LEU A 58 -18.81 -4.73 -1.01
CA LEU A 58 -19.54 -3.97 -2.03
C LEU A 58 -18.62 -3.13 -2.93
N GLY A 59 -17.38 -2.93 -2.49
CA GLY A 59 -16.35 -2.18 -3.18
C GLY A 59 -15.33 -3.05 -3.93
N LYS A 60 -14.24 -2.43 -4.35
CA LYS A 60 -13.17 -3.04 -5.13
C LYS A 60 -11.82 -2.40 -4.82
N GLU A 61 -10.79 -3.20 -4.94
CA GLU A 61 -9.39 -2.82 -4.83
C GLU A 61 -8.71 -3.05 -6.17
N VAL A 62 -7.85 -2.12 -6.57
CA VAL A 62 -7.13 -2.14 -7.83
C VAL A 62 -5.67 -1.82 -7.55
N SER A 63 -4.77 -2.70 -7.96
CA SER A 63 -3.33 -2.50 -7.85
C SER A 63 -2.73 -2.60 -9.25
N ILE A 64 -2.04 -1.55 -9.68
CA ILE A 64 -1.37 -1.48 -10.97
C ILE A 64 0.13 -1.35 -10.71
N ARG A 65 0.94 -2.25 -11.24
CA ARG A 65 2.39 -2.27 -11.01
C ARG A 65 3.14 -2.22 -12.33
N GLN A 66 4.13 -1.33 -12.40
CA GLN A 66 5.04 -1.23 -13.54
C GLN A 66 6.46 -0.88 -13.06
N GLY A 67 7.36 -1.87 -13.12
CA GLY A 67 8.74 -1.68 -12.67
C GLY A 67 8.80 -1.27 -11.20
N SER A 68 9.29 -0.05 -10.94
CA SER A 68 9.36 0.52 -9.59
C SER A 68 8.14 1.35 -9.19
N LYS A 69 7.18 1.54 -10.08
CA LYS A 69 5.97 2.32 -9.83
C LYS A 69 4.79 1.42 -9.52
N GLU A 70 3.96 1.89 -8.60
CA GLU A 70 2.75 1.22 -8.16
C GLU A 70 1.64 2.25 -8.01
N TRP A 71 0.48 1.97 -8.60
CA TRP A 71 -0.74 2.73 -8.40
C TRP A 71 -1.73 1.84 -7.69
N TYR A 72 -2.33 2.36 -6.64
CA TYR A 72 -3.32 1.65 -5.85
C TYR A 72 -4.61 2.46 -5.84
N MET A 73 -5.74 1.79 -6.00
CA MET A 73 -7.04 2.37 -5.75
C MET A 73 -7.88 1.41 -4.92
N LEU A 74 -8.38 1.88 -3.80
CA LEU A 74 -9.36 1.17 -3.00
C LEU A 74 -10.64 1.97 -2.99
N ILE A 75 -11.74 1.37 -3.40
CA ILE A 75 -13.06 1.93 -3.17
C ILE A 75 -13.80 1.00 -2.23
N GLU A 76 -14.00 1.47 -1.02
CA GLU A 76 -14.74 0.82 0.03
C GLU A 76 -16.16 1.38 0.04
N VAL A 77 -17.14 0.50 -0.13
CA VAL A 77 -18.55 0.87 -0.15
C VAL A 77 -19.23 0.24 1.06
N THR A 78 -19.85 1.08 1.88
CA THR A 78 -20.74 0.66 2.98
C THR A 78 -22.19 0.92 2.58
N GLU A 79 -23.14 0.55 3.43
CA GLU A 79 -24.56 0.82 3.20
C GLU A 79 -24.89 2.33 3.28
N SER A 80 -24.06 3.11 3.97
CA SER A 80 -24.35 4.52 4.27
C SER A 80 -23.43 5.49 3.53
N ASN A 81 -22.19 5.09 3.24
CA ASN A 81 -21.17 5.98 2.70
C ASN A 81 -20.17 5.18 1.86
N SER A 82 -19.28 5.87 1.17
CA SER A 82 -18.18 5.22 0.48
C SER A 82 -16.90 6.03 0.58
N VAL A 83 -15.77 5.34 0.48
CA VAL A 83 -14.44 5.94 0.59
C VAL A 83 -13.63 5.43 -0.58
N VAL A 84 -13.08 6.35 -1.36
CA VAL A 84 -12.19 6.08 -2.48
C VAL A 84 -10.79 6.57 -2.09
N ILE A 85 -9.83 5.68 -2.07
CA ILE A 85 -8.42 5.95 -1.80
C ILE A 85 -7.66 5.72 -3.10
N ARG A 86 -6.80 6.65 -3.48
CA ARG A 86 -5.92 6.57 -4.65
C ARG A 86 -4.51 6.90 -4.23
N GLN A 87 -3.57 6.01 -4.54
CA GLN A 87 -2.17 6.19 -4.22
C GLN A 87 -1.31 5.95 -5.45
N GLU A 88 -0.27 6.76 -5.60
CA GLU A 88 0.84 6.50 -6.51
C GLU A 88 2.11 6.42 -5.69
N LYS A 89 2.90 5.38 -5.92
CA LYS A 89 4.17 5.13 -5.27
C LYS A 89 5.24 4.90 -6.32
N ASP A 90 6.41 5.50 -6.10
CA ASP A 90 7.64 5.25 -6.86
C ASP A 90 8.72 4.78 -5.90
N LYS A 91 9.13 3.51 -6.04
CA LYS A 91 10.08 2.83 -5.16
C LYS A 91 9.61 2.83 -3.70
N GLU A 92 10.13 3.76 -2.91
CA GLU A 92 9.83 3.91 -1.47
C GLU A 92 9.10 5.22 -1.16
N THR A 93 8.86 6.06 -2.16
CA THR A 93 8.23 7.38 -2.00
C THR A 93 6.80 7.35 -2.52
N TYR A 94 5.85 7.77 -1.68
CA TYR A 94 4.49 8.05 -2.12
C TYR A 94 4.48 9.40 -2.86
N LEU A 95 4.08 9.37 -4.13
CA LEU A 95 3.93 10.55 -4.97
C LEU A 95 2.53 11.14 -4.86
N VAL A 96 1.53 10.27 -4.69
CA VAL A 96 0.13 10.64 -4.52
C VAL A 96 -0.45 9.81 -3.39
N ASP A 97 -1.21 10.45 -2.51
CA ASP A 97 -2.02 9.83 -1.47
C ASP A 97 -3.30 10.68 -1.32
N GLU A 98 -4.34 10.27 -2.02
CA GLU A 98 -5.62 10.97 -2.06
C GLU A 98 -6.69 10.05 -1.46
N SER A 99 -7.53 10.62 -0.60
CA SER A 99 -8.72 9.95 -0.10
C SER A 99 -9.93 10.85 -0.28
N GLU A 100 -10.98 10.31 -0.85
CA GLU A 100 -12.25 10.96 -1.11
C GLU A 100 -13.35 10.18 -0.41
N THR A 101 -14.09 10.85 0.47
CA THR A 101 -15.24 10.27 1.16
C THR A 101 -16.52 10.82 0.55
N HIS A 102 -17.44 9.93 0.21
CA HIS A 102 -18.78 10.25 -0.27
C HIS A 102 -19.78 10.02 0.85
N ASP A 103 -20.70 10.96 1.06
CA ASP A 103 -21.83 10.86 2.00
C ASP A 103 -22.92 9.86 1.56
N HIS A 104 -22.68 9.10 0.50
CA HIS A 104 -23.56 8.06 -0.01
C HIS A 104 -22.77 6.83 -0.46
N ALA A 105 -23.46 5.70 -0.53
CA ALA A 105 -22.91 4.47 -1.08
C ALA A 105 -22.84 4.56 -2.62
N LEU A 106 -21.64 4.40 -3.18
CA LEU A 106 -21.47 4.32 -4.64
C LEU A 106 -22.15 3.05 -5.18
N SER A 107 -22.85 3.21 -6.30
CA SER A 107 -23.44 2.08 -7.02
C SER A 107 -22.35 1.24 -7.69
N LYS A 108 -22.63 -0.05 -7.93
CA LYS A 108 -21.69 -0.95 -8.62
C LYS A 108 -21.19 -0.39 -9.96
N ALA A 109 -22.05 0.27 -10.72
CA ALA A 109 -21.69 0.88 -12.01
C ALA A 109 -20.73 2.08 -11.84
N GLU A 110 -20.90 2.85 -10.77
CA GLU A 110 -20.02 3.98 -10.46
C GLU A 110 -18.66 3.49 -9.98
N VAL A 111 -18.64 2.44 -9.15
CA VAL A 111 -17.40 1.77 -8.75
C VAL A 111 -16.64 1.25 -9.97
N ASP A 112 -17.34 0.57 -10.89
CA ASP A 112 -16.72 0.02 -12.10
C ASP A 112 -16.19 1.14 -13.01
N GLY A 113 -16.99 2.18 -13.24
CA GLY A 113 -16.57 3.34 -14.03
C GLY A 113 -15.38 4.08 -13.44
N ALA A 114 -15.31 4.22 -12.11
CA ALA A 114 -14.17 4.81 -11.43
C ALA A 114 -12.89 3.98 -11.59
N ILE A 115 -13.01 2.65 -11.65
CA ILE A 115 -11.88 1.74 -11.90
C ILE A 115 -11.40 1.83 -13.33
N GLU A 116 -12.32 1.83 -14.28
CA GLU A 116 -11.98 1.99 -15.69
C GLU A 116 -11.29 3.32 -15.94
N ASP A 117 -11.81 4.42 -15.37
CA ASP A 117 -11.18 5.74 -15.43
C ASP A 117 -9.77 5.72 -14.82
N PHE A 118 -9.59 5.14 -13.64
CA PHE A 118 -8.30 5.03 -12.98
C PHE A 118 -7.28 4.26 -13.82
N ILE A 119 -7.66 3.07 -14.33
CA ILE A 119 -6.79 2.25 -15.19
C ILE A 119 -6.43 3.01 -16.47
N ASN A 120 -7.39 3.69 -17.09
CA ASN A 120 -7.17 4.47 -18.31
C ASN A 120 -6.28 5.70 -18.06
N SER A 121 -6.44 6.37 -16.91
CA SER A 121 -5.59 7.46 -16.47
C SER A 121 -4.15 6.99 -16.31
N VAL A 122 -3.91 5.89 -15.60
CA VAL A 122 -2.57 5.31 -15.42
C VAL A 122 -1.96 4.90 -16.77
N LYS A 123 -2.71 4.19 -17.62
CA LYS A 123 -2.25 3.84 -18.99
C LYS A 123 -1.87 5.09 -19.80
N THR A 124 -2.62 6.17 -19.67
CA THR A 124 -2.35 7.44 -20.37
C THR A 124 -1.12 8.14 -19.81
N GLN A 125 -0.94 8.15 -18.50
CA GLN A 125 0.25 8.69 -17.85
C GLN A 125 1.51 7.94 -18.28
N MET A 126 1.44 6.61 -18.44
CA MET A 126 2.57 5.80 -18.92
C MET A 126 2.93 6.13 -20.36
N LYS A 127 1.94 6.30 -21.23
CA LYS A 127 2.16 6.69 -22.64
C LYS A 127 2.79 8.07 -22.79
N ARG A 128 2.47 9.02 -21.91
CA ARG A 128 3.03 10.39 -21.96
C ARG A 128 4.47 10.48 -21.46
N LYS A 129 4.93 9.53 -20.64
CA LYS A 129 6.29 9.51 -20.08
C LYS A 129 7.30 8.78 -20.97
N LYS A 130 6.86 8.16 -22.07
CA LYS A 130 7.70 7.45 -23.06
C LYS A 130 7.98 8.36 -24.25
#